data_AF-A0A2S1QTP3-F1
#
_entry.id   AF-A0A2S1QTP3-F1
#
_cell.length_a   1.000
_cell.length_b   1.000
_cell.length_c   1.000
_cell.angle_alpha   90.00
_cell.angle_beta   90.00
_cell.angle_gamma   90.00
#
_symmetry.space_group_name_H-M   'P 1'
#
loop_
_entity.id
_entity.type
_entity.pdbx_description
1 polymer ?
#
loop_
_entity_poly.entity_id
_entity_poly.type
_entity_poly.pdbx_seq_one_letter_code
_entity_poly.pdbx_strand_id
1 'polypeptide(L)'
;MKRVLLLLVFLPVISFSQELAGKWSEARSPNKTIEFRGDGVLELGEIGQPRRTTGRSFTKYSTTTVNGISYILFEYHLEGHSPDSERCRYIINGDKLTIFCSVLNYQNIRTSPYRYKIVECTYTRIK
;
A
#
# COMPACT_ATOMS: atom_id res chain seq x y z
N MET A 1 -49.90 19.38 -4.75
CA MET A 1 -48.77 19.44 -5.70
C MET A 1 -47.56 18.78 -5.03
N LYS A 2 -47.22 17.54 -5.38
CA LYS A 2 -46.14 16.76 -4.73
C LYS A 2 -44.82 17.02 -5.49
N ARG A 3 -43.85 17.65 -4.82
CA ARG A 3 -42.47 17.78 -5.32
C ARG A 3 -41.73 16.48 -4.99
N VAL A 4 -41.38 15.70 -6.00
CA VAL A 4 -40.53 14.53 -5.84
C VAL A 4 -39.09 15.01 -5.92
N LEU A 5 -38.42 15.03 -4.77
CA LEU A 5 -36.99 15.30 -4.67
C LEU A 5 -36.26 14.02 -5.09
N LEU A 6 -35.71 14.01 -6.30
CA LEU A 6 -34.97 12.88 -6.84
C LEU A 6 -33.56 12.92 -6.25
N LEU A 7 -33.36 12.25 -5.09
CA LEU A 7 -32.05 12.07 -4.51
C LEU A 7 -31.31 10.99 -5.31
N LEU A 8 -30.35 11.41 -6.13
CA LEU A 8 -29.42 10.52 -6.84
C LEU A 8 -28.54 9.78 -5.82
N VAL A 9 -28.95 8.58 -5.42
CA VAL A 9 -28.14 7.63 -4.65
C VAL A 9 -27.65 6.56 -5.61
N PHE A 10 -26.62 6.84 -6.41
CA PHE A 10 -25.96 5.80 -7.21
C PHE A 10 -24.52 6.18 -7.55
N LEU A 11 -23.60 5.99 -6.60
CA LEU A 11 -22.21 5.63 -6.90
C LEU A 11 -21.60 4.84 -5.71
N PRO A 12 -21.68 3.50 -5.70
CA PRO A 12 -20.79 2.69 -4.87
C PRO A 12 -19.51 2.45 -5.67
N VAL A 13 -18.72 3.50 -5.93
CA VAL A 13 -17.51 3.37 -6.74
C VAL A 13 -16.38 4.17 -6.09
N ILE A 14 -15.54 3.44 -5.36
CA ILE A 14 -14.19 3.83 -4.92
C ILE A 14 -14.15 4.89 -3.80
N SER A 15 -14.58 4.54 -2.59
CA SER A 15 -14.41 5.43 -1.41
C SER A 15 -13.33 4.97 -0.40
N PHE A 16 -12.58 3.90 -0.68
CA PHE A 16 -11.66 3.29 0.31
C PHE A 16 -10.16 3.47 0.00
N SER A 17 -9.77 3.95 -1.18
CA SER A 17 -8.37 4.27 -1.51
C SER A 17 -7.93 5.65 -1.01
N GLN A 18 -8.88 6.57 -0.75
CA GLN A 18 -8.57 7.95 -0.39
C GLN A 18 -7.86 8.10 0.96
N GLU A 19 -8.14 7.22 1.93
CA GLU A 19 -7.51 7.31 3.25
C GLU A 19 -6.01 7.00 3.18
N LEU A 20 -5.61 6.07 2.31
CA LEU A 20 -4.21 5.70 2.11
C LEU A 20 -3.47 6.69 1.19
N ALA A 21 -4.21 7.32 0.28
CA ALA A 21 -3.65 8.23 -0.72
C ALA A 21 -2.84 9.37 -0.09
N GLY A 22 -1.71 9.68 -0.72
CA GLY A 22 -0.76 10.69 -0.26
C GLY A 22 0.62 10.13 0.04
N LYS A 23 1.50 11.01 0.51
CA LYS A 23 2.89 10.72 0.78
C LYS A 23 3.14 10.47 2.26
N TRP A 24 3.98 9.49 2.55
CA TRP A 24 4.29 9.03 3.90
C TRP A 24 5.80 8.86 4.06
N SER A 25 6.35 9.21 5.21
CA SER A 25 7.75 9.07 5.58
C SER A 25 7.92 7.89 6.53
N GLU A 26 8.91 7.03 6.28
CA GLU A 26 9.18 5.86 7.12
C GLU A 26 9.77 6.26 8.48
N ALA A 27 9.17 5.82 9.58
CA ALA A 27 9.56 6.22 10.93
C ALA A 27 11.02 5.84 11.28
N ARG A 28 11.52 4.72 10.76
CA ARG A 28 12.90 4.24 10.99
C ARG A 28 13.91 4.83 10.01
N SER A 29 13.45 5.45 8.94
CA SER A 29 14.31 6.02 7.89
C SER A 29 13.56 7.19 7.28
N PRO A 30 13.54 8.37 7.95
CA PRO A 30 12.68 9.48 7.54
C PRO A 30 12.93 9.97 6.11
N ASN A 31 14.15 9.76 5.61
CA ASN A 31 14.53 10.06 4.24
C ASN A 31 13.85 9.14 3.23
N LYS A 32 13.33 7.97 3.61
CA LYS A 32 12.55 7.10 2.74
C LYS A 32 11.08 7.46 2.81
N THR A 33 10.47 7.57 1.64
CA THR A 33 9.07 7.93 1.48
C THR A 33 8.36 6.97 0.57
N ILE A 34 7.07 6.77 0.84
CA ILE A 34 6.14 6.02 0.00
C ILE A 34 4.99 6.96 -0.37
N GLU A 35 4.57 6.94 -1.63
CA GLU A 35 3.46 7.74 -2.12
C GLU A 35 2.42 6.82 -2.74
N PHE A 36 1.24 6.77 -2.11
CA PHE A 36 0.07 6.08 -2.64
C PHE A 36 -0.69 7.07 -3.51
N ARG A 37 -0.56 6.94 -4.83
CA ARG A 37 -1.25 7.83 -5.76
C ARG A 37 -2.70 7.42 -5.91
N GLY A 38 -3.57 8.39 -6.19
CA GLY A 38 -5.02 8.14 -6.37
C GLY A 38 -5.38 7.30 -7.59
N ASP A 39 -4.43 7.08 -8.50
CA ASP A 39 -4.56 6.21 -9.69
C ASP A 39 -4.15 4.75 -9.43
N GLY A 40 -3.84 4.39 -8.17
CA GLY A 40 -3.46 3.04 -7.78
C GLY A 40 -1.98 2.70 -8.00
N VAL A 41 -1.14 3.70 -8.31
CA VAL A 41 0.31 3.52 -8.41
C VAL A 41 0.97 3.82 -7.06
N LEU A 42 1.92 2.96 -6.68
CA LEU A 42 2.80 3.18 -5.54
C LEU A 42 4.15 3.70 -6.03
N GLU A 43 4.57 4.87 -5.54
CA GLU A 43 5.91 5.39 -5.79
C GLU A 43 6.77 5.28 -4.52
N LEU A 44 7.97 4.75 -4.67
CA LEU A 44 8.99 4.74 -3.63
C LEU A 44 9.99 5.85 -3.94
N GLY A 45 10.38 6.62 -2.93
CA GLY A 45 11.33 7.71 -3.13
C GLY A 45 12.16 8.02 -1.90
N GLU A 46 13.23 8.78 -2.10
CA GLU A 46 14.01 9.37 -1.03
C GLU A 46 13.87 10.90 -1.02
N ILE A 47 13.77 11.51 0.17
CA ILE A 47 13.70 12.96 0.35
C ILE A 47 15.01 13.57 -0.19
N GLY A 48 14.88 14.56 -1.08
CA GLY A 48 16.01 15.28 -1.66
C GLY A 48 16.68 14.59 -2.86
N GLN A 49 16.22 13.41 -3.26
CA GLN A 49 16.65 12.78 -4.52
C GLN A 49 15.60 12.97 -5.62
N PRO A 50 16.02 13.24 -6.87
CA PRO A 50 15.09 13.29 -7.99
C PRO A 50 14.36 11.96 -8.11
N ARG A 51 13.04 12.02 -8.33
CA ARG A 51 12.17 10.85 -8.52
C ARG A 51 12.77 9.95 -9.59
N ARG A 52 13.28 8.78 -9.20
CA ARG A 52 13.66 7.73 -10.16
C ARG A 52 12.39 7.02 -10.58
N THR A 53 11.72 7.53 -11.60
CA THR A 53 10.74 6.75 -12.36
C THR A 53 11.55 5.74 -13.16
N THR A 54 11.84 4.59 -12.57
CA THR A 54 12.46 3.49 -13.30
C THR A 54 11.43 3.01 -14.31
N GLY A 55 11.50 3.50 -15.55
CA GLY A 55 10.57 3.16 -16.64
C GLY A 55 10.56 1.67 -17.06
N ARG A 56 11.08 0.78 -16.21
CA ARG A 56 11.15 -0.68 -16.40
C ARG A 56 10.52 -1.47 -15.24
N SER A 57 10.05 -0.79 -14.20
CA SER A 57 9.41 -1.43 -13.06
C SER A 57 8.50 -0.47 -12.32
N PHE A 58 7.28 -0.88 -12.01
CA PHE A 58 6.35 -0.11 -11.20
C PHE A 58 5.58 -1.03 -10.24
N THR A 59 5.11 -0.45 -9.13
CA THR A 59 4.27 -1.16 -8.17
C THR A 59 2.87 -0.56 -8.23
N LYS A 60 1.85 -1.41 -8.36
CA LYS A 60 0.45 -1.03 -8.15
C LYS A 60 0.03 -1.42 -6.76
N TYR A 61 -0.99 -0.72 -6.26
CA TYR A 61 -1.64 -1.09 -5.02
C TYR A 61 -3.15 -1.04 -5.16
N SER A 62 -3.83 -1.92 -4.45
CA SER A 62 -5.26 -1.83 -4.20
C SER A 62 -5.55 -2.11 -2.73
N THR A 63 -6.66 -1.59 -2.23
CA THR A 63 -7.09 -1.83 -0.85
C THR A 63 -8.34 -2.71 -0.83
N THR A 64 -8.42 -3.58 0.17
CA THR A 64 -9.60 -4.41 0.42
C THR A 64 -9.79 -4.62 1.91
N THR A 65 -11.03 -4.85 2.33
CA THR A 65 -11.36 -5.11 3.73
C THR A 65 -12.09 -6.44 3.83
N VAL A 66 -11.57 -7.33 4.66
CA VAL A 66 -12.18 -8.64 4.92
C VAL A 66 -12.40 -8.78 6.41
N ASN A 67 -13.65 -9.03 6.82
CA ASN A 67 -14.03 -9.19 8.24
C ASN A 67 -13.56 -8.02 9.12
N GLY A 68 -13.63 -6.78 8.61
CA GLY A 68 -13.20 -5.58 9.32
C GLY A 68 -11.68 -5.37 9.38
N ILE A 69 -10.88 -6.22 8.73
CA ILE A 69 -9.43 -6.07 8.64
C ILE A 69 -9.08 -5.51 7.27
N SER A 70 -8.37 -4.39 7.25
CA SER A 70 -7.93 -3.72 6.01
C SER A 70 -6.59 -4.28 5.52
N TYR A 71 -6.52 -4.51 4.21
CA TYR A 71 -5.36 -5.03 3.51
C TYR A 71 -4.98 -4.14 2.33
N ILE A 72 -3.68 -4.05 2.08
CA ILE A 72 -3.11 -3.55 0.84
C ILE A 72 -2.63 -4.77 0.05
N LEU A 73 -3.02 -4.86 -1.21
CA LEU A 73 -2.43 -5.77 -2.17
C LEU A 73 -1.43 -4.98 -3.00
N PHE A 74 -0.15 -5.31 -2.89
CA PHE A 74 0.90 -4.80 -3.76
C PHE A 74 1.06 -5.73 -4.97
N GLU A 75 1.13 -5.15 -6.16
CA GLU A 75 1.40 -5.86 -7.40
C GLU A 75 2.69 -5.29 -7.99
N TYR A 76 3.73 -6.13 -8.04
CA TYR A 76 5.05 -5.75 -8.52
C TYR A 76 5.17 -6.10 -10.00
N HIS A 77 5.25 -5.08 -10.85
CA HIS A 77 5.48 -5.25 -12.29
C HIS A 77 6.95 -4.96 -12.59
N LEU A 78 7.72 -6.02 -12.85
CA LEU A 78 9.11 -5.95 -13.26
C LEU A 78 9.19 -6.36 -14.74
N GLU A 79 9.81 -5.54 -15.59
CA GLU A 79 9.99 -5.87 -17.01
C GLU A 79 10.71 -7.22 -17.18
N GLY A 80 10.16 -8.09 -18.03
CA GLY A 80 10.72 -9.42 -18.28
C GLY A 80 10.38 -10.49 -17.21
N HIS A 81 9.63 -10.13 -16.17
CA HIS A 81 9.18 -11.07 -15.14
C HIS A 81 7.66 -11.15 -15.08
N SER A 82 7.16 -12.30 -14.62
CA SER A 82 5.73 -12.42 -14.27
C SER A 82 5.43 -11.50 -13.08
N PRO A 83 4.26 -10.83 -13.06
CA PRO A 83 3.85 -10.04 -11.91
C PRO A 83 3.85 -10.88 -10.64
N ASP A 84 4.42 -10.33 -9.58
CA ASP A 84 4.34 -10.91 -8.24
C ASP A 84 3.40 -10.05 -7.39
N SER A 85 2.79 -10.63 -6.36
CA SER A 85 1.88 -9.90 -5.50
C SER A 85 2.04 -10.26 -4.03
N GLU A 86 1.88 -9.25 -3.18
CA GLU A 86 1.97 -9.40 -1.73
C GLU A 86 0.78 -8.74 -1.07
N ARG A 87 0.14 -9.47 -0.15
CA ARG A 87 -0.97 -8.94 0.64
C ARG A 87 -0.50 -8.60 2.05
N CYS A 88 -0.53 -7.32 2.38
CA CYS A 88 -0.16 -6.83 3.70
C CYS A 88 -1.38 -6.29 4.45
N ARG A 89 -1.47 -6.52 5.76
CA ARG A 89 -2.46 -5.85 6.60
C ARG A 89 -1.98 -4.42 6.85
N TYR A 90 -2.91 -3.47 6.96
CA TYR A 90 -2.55 -2.12 7.39
C TYR A 90 -3.52 -1.54 8.41
N ILE A 91 -3.06 -0.52 9.15
CA ILE A 91 -3.83 0.27 10.10
C ILE A 91 -3.46 1.74 9.89
N ILE A 92 -4.47 2.61 9.81
CA ILE A 92 -4.30 4.06 9.81
C ILE A 92 -4.88 4.63 11.10
N ASN A 93 -4.11 5.47 11.79
CA ASN A 93 -4.52 6.19 12.99
C ASN A 93 -4.09 7.66 12.85
N GLY A 94 -4.96 8.48 12.29
CA GLY A 94 -4.65 9.88 11.95
C GLY A 94 -3.53 9.97 10.91
N ASP A 95 -2.43 10.64 11.26
CA ASP A 95 -1.26 10.80 10.38
C ASP A 95 -0.29 9.61 10.45
N LYS A 96 -0.64 8.51 11.14
CA LYS A 96 0.21 7.31 11.24
C LYS A 96 -0.37 6.15 10.43
N LEU A 97 0.47 5.54 9.62
CA LEU A 97 0.19 4.32 8.86
C LEU A 97 1.13 3.21 9.32
N THR A 98 0.59 2.05 9.69
CA THR A 98 1.39 0.85 9.99
C THR A 98 1.01 -0.27 9.04
N ILE A 99 2.00 -0.85 8.37
CA ILE A 99 1.84 -1.94 7.41
C ILE A 99 2.53 -3.19 7.96
N PHE A 100 1.83 -4.32 7.90
CA PHE A 100 2.28 -5.64 8.34
C PHE A 100 2.33 -6.58 7.14
N CYS A 101 3.53 -6.93 6.69
CA CYS A 101 3.77 -7.84 5.55
C CYS A 101 4.38 -9.15 6.05
N SER A 102 3.99 -10.27 5.45
CA SER A 102 4.55 -11.59 5.78
C SER A 102 5.70 -11.91 4.81
N VAL A 103 6.93 -11.86 5.31
CA VAL A 103 8.11 -12.17 4.50
C VAL A 103 8.56 -13.60 4.77
N LEU A 104 8.77 -14.38 3.71
CA LEU A 104 9.41 -15.69 3.79
C LEU A 104 10.88 -15.51 4.16
N ASN A 105 11.28 -16.01 5.33
CA ASN A 105 12.69 -16.01 5.71
C ASN A 105 13.32 -17.32 5.24
N TYR A 106 14.22 -17.23 4.24
CA TYR A 106 14.99 -18.38 3.78
C TYR A 106 16.13 -18.63 4.77
N GLN A 107 15.90 -19.48 5.78
CA GLN A 107 17.00 -20.01 6.59
C GLN A 107 17.52 -21.30 5.97
N ASN A 108 18.85 -21.44 5.97
CA ASN A 108 19.64 -22.53 5.38
C ASN A 108 18.95 -23.90 5.49
N ILE A 109 18.81 -24.60 4.35
CA ILE A 109 17.86 -25.69 4.03
C ILE A 109 18.03 -26.98 4.87
N ARG A 110 18.89 -27.04 5.88
CA ARG A 110 19.17 -28.32 6.56
C ARG A 110 18.20 -28.72 7.67
N THR A 111 17.42 -27.83 8.31
CA THR A 111 16.69 -28.24 9.54
C THR A 111 15.38 -27.53 9.93
N SER A 112 14.68 -26.75 9.08
CA SER A 112 13.36 -26.25 9.51
C SER A 112 12.42 -25.81 8.39
N PRO A 113 11.09 -25.97 8.58
CA PRO A 113 10.09 -25.51 7.62
C PRO A 113 10.11 -23.98 7.53
N TYR A 114 9.73 -23.46 6.36
CA TYR A 114 9.60 -22.04 6.07
C TYR A 114 8.99 -21.28 7.25
N ARG A 115 9.77 -20.38 7.87
CA ARG A 115 9.25 -19.48 8.92
C ARG A 115 8.89 -18.16 8.27
N TYR A 116 7.59 -17.84 8.30
CA TYR A 116 7.11 -16.52 7.95
C TYR A 116 7.49 -15.56 9.08
N LYS A 117 8.14 -14.45 8.74
CA LYS A 117 8.37 -13.34 9.64
C LYS A 117 7.42 -12.22 9.25
N ILE A 118 6.64 -11.73 10.21
CA ILE A 118 5.88 -10.50 10.01
C ILE A 118 6.85 -9.33 10.14
N VAL A 119 6.93 -8.52 9.09
CA VAL A 119 7.66 -7.25 9.09
C VAL A 119 6.64 -6.14 9.30
N GLU A 120 6.94 -5.29 10.27
CA GLU A 120 6.15 -4.11 10.60
C GLU A 120 6.90 -2.85 10.16
N CYS A 121 6.27 -2.07 9.30
CA CYS A 121 6.75 -0.76 8.86
C CYS A 121 5.74 0.31 9.26
N THR A 122 6.19 1.32 9.99
CA THR A 122 5.36 2.46 10.40
C THR A 122 5.81 3.71 9.65
N TYR A 123 4.84 4.50 9.22
CA TYR A 123 5.02 5.72 8.45
C TYR A 123 4.20 6.87 9.04
N THR A 124 4.65 8.09 8.77
CA THR A 124 3.98 9.34 9.14
C THR A 124 3.62 10.12 7.89
N ARG A 125 2.40 10.64 7.79
CA ARG A 125 1.93 11.42 6.65
C ARG A 125 2.74 12.70 6.49
N ILE A 126 3.15 13.00 5.26
CA ILE A 126 3.81 14.24 4.88
C ILE A 126 2.73 15.18 4.30
N LYS A 127 2.66 16.41 4.81
CA LYS A 127 1.73 17.45 4.34
C LYS A 127 2.33 18.25 3.20
#